data_AF-A0A7Y4ZK22-F1
#
_entry.id   AF-A0A7Y4ZK22-F1
#
_cell.length_a   1.000
_cell.length_b   1.000
_cell.length_c   1.000
_cell.angle_alpha   90.00
_cell.angle_beta   90.00
_cell.angle_gamma   90.00
#
_symmetry.space_group_name_H-M   'P 1'
#
loop_
_entity.id
_entity.type
_entity.pdbx_description
1 polymer ?
#
loop_
_entity_poly.entity_id
_entity_poly.type
_entity_poly.pdbx_seq_one_letter_code
_entity_poly.pdbx_strand_id
1 'polypeptide(L)'
;MTPSPSLEATRAALARAARDEAAARAAVDAAHGSGEKRRPLPVLDRLYIASPCSVPWDSMKGDDRVRFCGQCEKSVYNVSAMNRAEAEALLQGPAELPCVRFYQRTDGTILTADCPVGVVRKLRLRWAAAMMTVAATVLASVGMFFGRRPDALVSRLLQSSAEARSRVSDAPVNPVPVAGGPMMIPEPPTIPTSKPSAVPAKVSHR
;
A
#
# COMPACT_ATOMS: atom_id res chain seq x y z
N MET A 1 -42.30 17.83 -53.75
CA MET A 1 -41.49 16.61 -53.51
C MET A 1 -41.73 16.15 -52.09
N THR A 2 -42.68 15.25 -51.88
CA THR A 2 -42.85 14.57 -50.60
C THR A 2 -41.76 13.50 -50.46
N PRO A 3 -41.14 13.35 -49.28
CA PRO A 3 -40.16 12.30 -49.06
C PRO A 3 -40.81 10.91 -49.26
N SER A 4 -40.02 9.94 -49.73
CA SER A 4 -40.46 8.55 -49.89
C SER A 4 -40.83 7.95 -48.52
N PRO A 5 -41.91 7.16 -48.41
CA PRO A 5 -42.34 6.55 -47.14
C PRO A 5 -41.27 5.66 -46.49
N SER A 6 -40.36 5.10 -47.30
CA SER A 6 -39.21 4.32 -46.81
C SER A 6 -38.21 5.18 -45.99
N LEU A 7 -37.95 6.42 -46.43
CA LEU A 7 -37.05 7.34 -45.76
C LEU A 7 -37.62 7.82 -44.41
N GLU A 8 -38.94 8.06 -44.36
CA GLU A 8 -39.64 8.43 -43.13
C GLU A 8 -39.59 7.31 -42.09
N ALA A 9 -39.78 6.05 -42.52
CA ALA A 9 -39.64 4.89 -41.64
C ALA A 9 -38.23 4.77 -41.05
N THR A 10 -37.17 4.92 -41.87
CA THR A 10 -35.78 4.94 -41.37
C THR A 10 -35.50 6.08 -40.40
N ARG A 11 -36.02 7.29 -40.66
CA ARG A 11 -35.85 8.43 -39.73
C ARG A 11 -36.53 8.17 -38.39
N ALA A 12 -37.73 7.60 -38.42
CA ALA A 12 -38.45 7.23 -37.21
C ALA A 12 -37.71 6.13 -36.41
N ALA A 13 -37.11 5.15 -37.09
CA ALA A 13 -36.30 4.11 -36.45
C ALA A 13 -35.02 4.69 -35.81
N LEU A 14 -34.29 5.56 -36.50
CA LEU A 14 -33.10 6.23 -35.97
C LEU A 14 -33.44 7.11 -34.75
N ALA A 15 -34.57 7.83 -34.79
CA ALA A 15 -35.03 8.63 -33.66
C ALA A 15 -35.42 7.78 -32.43
N ARG A 16 -35.91 6.55 -32.63
CA ARG A 16 -36.14 5.60 -31.53
C ARG A 16 -34.81 5.11 -30.96
N ALA A 17 -33.89 4.64 -31.80
CA ALA A 17 -32.57 4.19 -31.37
C ALA A 17 -31.80 5.27 -30.60
N ALA A 18 -31.84 6.53 -31.05
CA ALA A 18 -31.19 7.64 -30.35
C ALA A 18 -31.82 7.92 -28.96
N ARG A 19 -33.14 7.77 -28.82
CA ARG A 19 -33.83 7.87 -27.52
C ARG A 19 -33.46 6.71 -26.60
N ASP A 20 -33.37 5.51 -27.14
CA ASP A 20 -33.00 4.31 -26.38
C ASP A 20 -31.55 4.41 -25.90
N GLU A 21 -30.62 4.89 -26.73
CA GLU A 21 -29.24 5.17 -26.35
C GLU A 21 -29.14 6.27 -25.28
N ALA A 22 -29.90 7.36 -25.43
CA ALA A 22 -29.95 8.43 -24.44
C ALA A 22 -30.51 7.94 -23.09
N ALA A 23 -31.56 7.11 -23.12
CA ALA A 23 -32.14 6.50 -21.93
C ALA A 23 -31.17 5.53 -21.26
N ALA A 24 -30.45 4.72 -22.04
CA ALA A 24 -29.44 3.80 -21.53
C ALA A 24 -28.29 4.55 -20.85
N ARG A 25 -27.79 5.64 -21.46
CA ARG A 25 -26.76 6.49 -20.84
C ARG A 25 -27.25 7.14 -19.54
N ALA A 26 -28.45 7.72 -19.56
CA ALA A 26 -29.04 8.33 -18.37
C ALA A 26 -29.24 7.31 -17.23
N ALA A 27 -29.61 6.06 -17.55
CA ALA A 27 -29.72 4.99 -16.55
C ALA A 27 -28.36 4.60 -15.96
N VAL A 28 -27.30 4.55 -16.77
CA VAL A 28 -25.92 4.31 -16.30
C VAL A 28 -25.43 5.45 -15.41
N ASP A 29 -25.66 6.70 -15.79
CA ASP A 29 -25.26 7.87 -14.99
C ASP A 29 -26.01 7.92 -13.65
N ALA A 30 -27.32 7.60 -13.66
CA ALA A 30 -28.12 7.49 -12.44
C ALA A 30 -27.60 6.39 -11.50
N ALA A 31 -27.19 5.23 -12.04
CA ALA A 31 -26.60 4.14 -11.27
C ALA A 31 -25.24 4.53 -10.65
N HIS A 32 -24.45 5.39 -11.30
CA HIS A 32 -23.21 5.91 -10.73
C HIS A 32 -23.44 7.01 -9.67
N GLY A 33 -24.56 7.75 -9.76
CA GLY A 33 -24.92 8.83 -8.84
C GLY A 33 -25.64 8.39 -7.55
N SER A 34 -26.28 7.22 -7.57
CA SER A 34 -27.05 6.69 -6.43
C SER A 34 -26.16 5.98 -5.42
N GLY A 35 -25.39 6.74 -4.63
CA GLY A 35 -25.11 6.58 -3.19
C GLY A 35 -24.79 5.21 -2.56
N GLU A 36 -24.66 4.12 -3.30
CA GLU A 36 -24.24 2.83 -2.78
C GLU A 36 -22.75 2.95 -2.54
N LYS A 37 -22.40 3.25 -1.28
CA LYS A 37 -21.04 3.40 -0.74
C LYS A 37 -20.07 2.66 -1.63
N ARG A 38 -19.38 3.41 -2.51
CA ARG A 38 -18.36 2.85 -3.40
C ARG A 38 -17.46 2.06 -2.47
N ARG A 39 -17.55 0.72 -2.51
CA ARG A 39 -16.60 -0.12 -1.80
C ARG A 39 -15.26 0.42 -2.27
N PRO A 40 -14.41 0.97 -1.38
CA PRO A 40 -13.20 1.64 -1.82
C PRO A 40 -12.50 0.63 -2.70
N LEU A 41 -12.49 0.92 -4.01
CA LEU A 41 -11.71 0.12 -4.93
C LEU A 41 -10.33 0.15 -4.31
N PRO A 42 -9.63 -0.99 -4.22
CA PRO A 42 -8.32 -1.01 -3.61
C PRO A 42 -7.33 -0.31 -4.55
N VAL A 43 -7.46 1.01 -4.69
CA VAL A 43 -6.66 1.87 -5.57
C VAL A 43 -5.21 1.76 -5.12
N LEU A 44 -4.99 1.72 -3.80
CA LEU A 44 -3.67 1.49 -3.22
C LEU A 44 -3.09 0.10 -3.54
N ASP A 45 -3.91 -0.94 -3.63
CA ASP A 45 -3.37 -2.31 -3.82
C ASP A 45 -2.94 -2.55 -5.28
N ARG A 46 -3.34 -1.68 -6.22
CA ARG A 46 -2.92 -1.71 -7.64
C ARG A 46 -2.01 -0.55 -8.04
N LEU A 47 -1.60 0.27 -7.07
CA LEU A 47 -0.76 1.44 -7.33
C LEU A 47 0.68 0.99 -7.64
N TYR A 48 1.16 1.33 -8.83
CA TYR A 48 2.55 1.14 -9.23
C TYR A 48 3.11 2.44 -9.81
N ILE A 49 4.39 2.69 -9.59
CA ILE A 49 5.08 3.88 -10.10
C ILE A 49 5.67 3.54 -11.47
N ALA A 50 5.08 4.07 -12.53
CA ALA A 50 5.55 3.84 -13.90
C ALA A 50 6.93 4.48 -14.17
N SER A 51 7.19 5.64 -13.57
CA SER A 51 8.43 6.41 -13.74
C SER A 51 9.02 6.78 -12.37
N PRO A 52 9.90 5.94 -11.80
CA PRO A 52 10.51 6.23 -10.50
C PRO A 52 11.48 7.41 -10.61
N CYS A 53 11.38 8.33 -9.64
CA CYS A 53 12.37 9.39 -9.47
C CYS A 53 13.62 8.84 -8.76
N SER A 54 14.80 9.13 -9.31
CA SER A 54 16.09 8.69 -8.75
C SER A 54 16.58 9.57 -7.58
N VAL A 55 15.95 10.71 -7.32
CA VAL A 55 16.34 11.62 -6.23
C VAL A 55 16.06 10.97 -4.88
N PRO A 56 17.04 10.93 -3.96
CA PRO A 56 16.79 10.42 -2.62
C PRO A 56 15.83 11.34 -1.87
N TRP A 57 14.90 10.75 -1.13
CA TRP A 57 13.89 11.49 -0.34
C TRP A 57 14.54 12.46 0.65
N ASP A 58 15.70 12.09 1.21
CA ASP A 58 16.41 12.87 2.21
C ASP A 58 17.04 14.15 1.68
N SER A 59 17.28 14.24 0.36
CA SER A 59 17.77 15.48 -0.27
C SER A 59 16.64 16.44 -0.67
N MET A 60 15.38 16.05 -0.49
CA MET A 60 14.22 16.88 -0.81
C MET A 60 13.87 17.81 0.35
N LYS A 61 13.29 18.98 0.05
CA LYS A 61 12.90 19.96 1.06
C LYS A 61 11.43 19.83 1.41
N GLY A 62 11.10 19.72 2.69
CA GLY A 62 9.72 19.63 3.18
C GLY A 62 9.63 18.92 4.52
N ASP A 63 8.50 18.28 4.78
CA ASP A 63 8.23 17.53 6.01
C ASP A 63 8.25 16.00 5.77
N ASP A 64 7.78 15.20 6.73
CA ASP A 64 7.76 13.74 6.62
C ASP A 64 6.60 13.21 5.77
N ARG A 65 5.60 14.05 5.48
CA ARG A 65 4.41 13.73 4.68
C ARG A 65 4.54 14.20 3.23
N VAL A 66 5.11 15.37 2.99
CA VAL A 66 5.22 16.01 1.67
C VAL A 66 6.58 16.70 1.55
N ARG A 67 7.31 16.39 0.47
CA ARG A 67 8.53 17.08 0.11
C ARG A 67 8.51 17.52 -1.34
N PHE A 68 9.15 18.64 -1.63
CA PHE A 68 9.29 19.13 -2.99
C PHE A 68 10.57 18.56 -3.62
N CYS A 69 10.42 17.91 -4.78
CA CYS A 69 11.55 17.46 -5.58
C CYS A 69 11.93 18.54 -6.59
N GLY A 70 13.13 19.09 -6.48
CA GLY A 70 13.63 20.11 -7.43
C GLY A 70 13.92 19.58 -8.84
N GLN A 71 14.17 18.27 -9.01
CA GLN A 71 14.41 17.70 -10.35
C GLN A 71 13.11 17.44 -11.12
N CYS A 72 12.05 17.00 -10.43
CA CYS A 72 10.76 16.72 -11.05
C CYS A 72 9.82 17.92 -11.01
N GLU A 73 10.19 18.98 -10.27
CA GLU A 73 9.36 20.16 -9.99
C GLU A 73 7.96 19.81 -9.44
N LYS A 74 7.86 18.68 -8.74
CA LYS A 74 6.60 18.14 -8.21
C LYS A 74 6.71 17.87 -6.71
N SER A 75 5.59 18.04 -6.02
CA SER A 75 5.44 17.61 -4.62
C SER A 75 5.31 16.10 -4.56
N VAL A 76 6.20 15.46 -3.81
CA VAL A 76 6.24 14.03 -3.57
C VAL A 76 5.59 13.75 -2.21
N TYR A 77 4.51 12.96 -2.22
CA TYR A 77 3.73 12.62 -1.04
C TYR A 77 4.13 11.24 -0.50
N ASN A 78 4.39 11.15 0.80
CA ASN A 78 4.71 9.90 1.48
C ASN A 78 3.43 9.21 1.95
N VAL A 79 2.95 8.25 1.16
CA VAL A 79 1.73 7.47 1.45
C VAL A 79 1.91 6.63 2.72
N SER A 80 3.14 6.23 3.06
CA SER A 80 3.41 5.47 4.28
C SER A 80 3.28 6.29 5.56
N ALA A 81 3.33 7.62 5.46
CA ALA A 81 3.02 8.54 6.56
C ALA A 81 1.54 8.94 6.61
N MET A 82 0.71 8.48 5.67
CA MET A 82 -0.71 8.79 5.56
C MET A 82 -1.58 7.59 5.93
N ASN A 83 -2.81 7.87 6.32
CA ASN A 83 -3.82 6.83 6.46
C ASN A 83 -4.36 6.40 5.09
N ARG A 84 -5.05 5.25 5.05
CA ARG A 84 -5.58 4.71 3.78
C ARG A 84 -6.59 5.66 3.13
N ALA A 85 -7.46 6.29 3.90
CA ALA A 85 -8.48 7.20 3.38
C ALA A 85 -7.88 8.50 2.81
N GLU A 86 -6.88 9.06 3.47
CA GLU A 86 -6.11 10.23 3.03
C GLU A 86 -5.35 9.92 1.74
N ALA A 87 -4.70 8.76 1.67
CA ALA A 87 -3.99 8.34 0.48
C ALA A 87 -4.94 8.11 -0.71
N GLU A 88 -6.11 7.51 -0.47
CA GLU A 88 -7.14 7.35 -1.50
C GLU A 88 -7.72 8.69 -1.96
N ALA A 89 -7.99 9.62 -1.04
CA ALA A 89 -8.45 10.97 -1.36
C ALA A 89 -7.42 11.75 -2.19
N LEU A 90 -6.12 11.61 -1.88
CA LEU A 90 -5.03 12.21 -2.63
C LEU A 90 -4.98 11.71 -4.08
N LEU A 91 -5.29 10.44 -4.31
CA LEU A 91 -5.29 9.83 -5.66
C LEU A 91 -6.58 10.10 -6.44
N GLN A 92 -7.70 10.38 -5.76
CA GLN A 92 -9.00 10.66 -6.38
C GLN A 92 -9.25 12.15 -6.64
N GLY A 93 -8.55 13.04 -5.92
CA GLY A 93 -8.82 14.48 -5.96
C GLY A 93 -8.35 15.19 -7.23
N PRO A 94 -7.08 15.10 -7.62
CA PRO A 94 -6.55 15.88 -8.73
C PRO A 94 -6.72 15.19 -10.09
N ALA A 95 -6.83 15.99 -11.15
CA ALA A 95 -6.89 15.52 -12.55
C ALA A 95 -5.59 14.83 -13.00
N GLU A 96 -4.47 15.15 -12.34
CA GLU A 96 -3.17 14.50 -12.54
C GLU A 96 -2.75 13.78 -11.26
N LEU A 97 -2.20 12.57 -11.40
CA LEU A 97 -1.71 11.79 -10.27
C LEU A 97 -0.49 12.48 -9.64
N PRO A 98 -0.51 12.78 -8.33
CA PRO A 98 0.63 13.39 -7.66
C PRO A 98 1.79 12.39 -7.57
N CYS A 99 3.02 12.90 -7.49
CA CYS A 99 4.16 12.04 -7.22
C CYS A 99 4.02 11.45 -5.80
N VAL A 100 4.16 10.13 -5.68
CA VAL A 100 4.01 9.44 -4.40
C VAL A 100 5.21 8.55 -4.13
N ARG A 101 5.51 8.37 -2.84
CA ARG A 101 6.43 7.38 -2.33
C ARG A 101 5.69 6.48 -1.35
N PHE A 102 5.97 5.19 -1.40
CA PHE A 102 5.44 4.22 -0.46
C PHE A 102 6.41 3.06 -0.26
N TYR A 103 6.25 2.38 0.87
CA TYR A 103 6.87 1.08 1.10
C TYR A 103 5.86 -0.03 0.83
N GLN A 104 6.30 -1.07 0.14
CA GLN A 104 5.49 -2.25 -0.17
C GLN A 104 6.08 -3.47 0.53
N ARG A 105 5.22 -4.31 1.11
CA ARG A 105 5.62 -5.60 1.70
C ARG A 105 5.70 -6.67 0.59
N THR A 106 6.33 -7.81 0.91
CA THR A 106 6.49 -8.96 -0.01
C THR A 106 5.19 -9.52 -0.57
N ASP A 107 4.05 -9.24 0.07
CA ASP A 107 2.72 -9.63 -0.39
C ASP A 107 2.07 -8.62 -1.35
N GLY A 108 2.77 -7.53 -1.68
CA GLY A 108 2.26 -6.47 -2.53
C GLY A 108 1.45 -5.39 -1.79
N THR A 109 1.19 -5.54 -0.48
CA THR A 109 0.41 -4.55 0.27
C THR A 109 1.23 -3.28 0.54
N ILE A 110 0.67 -2.12 0.19
CA ILE A 110 1.24 -0.82 0.54
C ILE A 110 1.14 -0.58 2.04
N LEU A 111 2.27 -0.25 2.66
CA LEU A 111 2.33 0.13 4.06
C LEU A 111 1.82 1.55 4.21
N THR A 112 0.71 1.70 4.93
CA THR A 112 0.13 2.97 5.39
C THR A 112 0.25 3.09 6.91
N ALA A 113 0.00 4.27 7.47
CA ALA A 113 0.05 4.50 8.91
C ALA A 113 -0.89 3.57 9.69
N ASP A 114 -2.08 3.30 9.13
CA ASP A 114 -3.12 2.44 9.73
C ASP A 114 -3.10 1.01 9.21
N CYS A 115 -1.93 0.49 8.83
CA CYS A 115 -1.81 -0.88 8.35
C CYS A 115 -2.32 -1.87 9.42
N PRO A 116 -3.41 -2.64 9.17
CA PRO A 116 -4.11 -3.41 10.19
C PRO A 116 -3.23 -4.49 10.81
N VAL A 117 -2.36 -5.11 10.01
CA VAL A 117 -1.36 -6.08 10.49
C VAL A 117 -0.29 -5.44 11.37
N GLY A 118 0.08 -4.18 11.12
CA GLY A 118 1.02 -3.42 11.93
C GLY A 118 0.43 -3.07 13.30
N VAL A 119 -0.85 -2.66 13.31
CA VAL A 119 -1.60 -2.38 14.55
C VAL A 119 -1.78 -3.64 15.38
N VAL A 120 -2.21 -4.75 14.77
CA VAL A 120 -2.38 -6.04 15.47
C VAL A 120 -1.04 -6.55 16.02
N ARG A 121 0.06 -6.46 15.26
CA ARG A 121 1.40 -6.84 15.74
C ARG A 121 1.85 -5.97 16.92
N LYS A 122 1.67 -4.65 16.85
CA LYS A 122 2.00 -3.72 17.95
C LYS A 122 1.16 -4.03 19.20
N LEU A 123 -0.13 -4.30 19.04
CA LEU A 123 -1.00 -4.71 20.14
C LEU A 123 -0.51 -6.01 20.75
N ARG A 124 -0.29 -7.07 19.95
CA ARG A 124 0.19 -8.37 20.45
C ARG A 124 1.47 -8.26 21.25
N LEU A 125 2.44 -7.47 20.78
CA LEU A 125 3.69 -7.22 21.51
C LEU A 125 3.45 -6.49 22.84
N ARG A 126 2.56 -5.50 22.87
CA ARG A 126 2.17 -4.81 24.11
C ARG A 126 1.48 -5.74 25.11
N TRP A 127 0.56 -6.58 24.64
CA TRP A 127 -0.12 -7.59 25.47
C TRP A 127 0.86 -8.64 26.00
N ALA A 128 1.79 -9.12 25.17
CA ALA A 128 2.82 -10.06 25.61
C ALA A 128 3.73 -9.45 26.69
N ALA A 129 4.14 -8.19 26.53
CA ALA A 129 4.92 -7.47 27.54
C ALA A 129 4.14 -7.30 28.86
N ALA A 130 2.85 -6.97 28.79
CA ALA A 130 1.99 -6.85 29.97
C ALA A 130 1.79 -8.19 30.69
N MET A 131 1.65 -9.30 29.96
CA MET A 131 1.55 -10.62 30.56
C MET A 131 2.86 -11.05 31.24
N MET A 132 4.01 -10.69 30.65
CA MET A 132 5.33 -10.95 31.24
C MET A 132 5.51 -10.19 32.56
N THR A 133 5.07 -8.93 32.65
CA THR A 133 5.15 -8.17 33.91
C THR A 133 4.24 -8.76 34.98
N VAL A 134 3.02 -9.17 34.63
CA VAL A 134 2.09 -9.84 35.57
C VAL A 134 2.63 -11.20 36.03
N ALA A 135 3.17 -12.01 35.12
CA ALA A 135 3.77 -13.29 35.49
C ALA A 135 4.97 -13.13 36.44
N ALA A 136 5.82 -12.12 36.19
CA ALA A 136 6.95 -11.81 37.04
C ALA A 136 6.52 -11.34 38.44
N THR A 137 5.47 -10.52 38.57
CA THR A 137 4.96 -10.08 39.88
C THR A 137 4.28 -11.21 40.65
N VAL A 138 3.54 -12.10 39.97
CA VAL A 138 2.95 -13.30 40.59
C VAL A 138 4.04 -14.27 41.06
N LEU A 139 5.07 -14.54 40.25
CA LEU A 139 6.18 -15.42 40.65
C LEU A 139 6.99 -14.84 41.82
N ALA A 140 7.22 -13.53 41.84
CA ALA A 140 7.90 -12.85 42.95
C ALA A 140 7.08 -12.90 44.24
N SER A 141 5.77 -12.71 44.17
CA SER A 141 4.88 -12.78 45.34
C SER A 141 4.75 -14.21 45.87
N VAL A 142 4.63 -15.23 45.02
CA VAL A 142 4.62 -16.64 45.46
C VAL A 142 5.97 -17.06 46.08
N GLY A 143 7.09 -16.59 45.52
CA GLY A 143 8.42 -16.82 46.08
C GLY A 143 8.61 -16.19 47.47
N MET A 144 7.97 -15.03 47.71
CA MET A 144 7.96 -14.35 49.02
C MET A 144 7.11 -15.12 50.05
N PHE A 145 6.01 -15.73 49.63
CA PHE A 145 5.11 -16.51 50.50
C PHE A 145 5.67 -17.90 50.88
N PHE A 146 6.46 -18.55 50.02
CA PHE A 146 7.01 -19.89 50.27
C PHE A 146 8.41 -19.92 50.89
N GLY A 147 8.92 -18.80 51.41
CA GLY A 147 10.07 -18.78 52.33
C GLY A 147 11.40 -19.32 51.80
N ARG A 148 11.56 -19.45 50.48
CA ARG A 148 12.78 -19.97 49.85
C ARG A 148 13.57 -18.79 49.30
N ARG A 149 14.59 -18.33 50.03
CA ARG A 149 15.44 -17.18 49.63
C ARG A 149 15.92 -17.35 48.18
N PRO A 150 15.47 -16.53 47.22
CA PRO A 150 15.85 -16.68 45.81
C PRO A 150 17.07 -15.83 45.48
N ASP A 151 17.94 -15.55 46.46
CA ASP A 151 19.07 -14.62 46.31
C ASP A 151 20.10 -15.10 45.28
N ALA A 152 20.25 -16.41 45.09
CA ALA A 152 21.30 -16.96 44.21
C ALA A 152 20.88 -17.10 42.73
N LEU A 153 19.58 -17.18 42.44
CA LEU A 153 19.09 -17.48 41.08
C LEU A 153 18.66 -16.21 40.34
N VAL A 154 18.03 -15.27 41.06
CA VAL A 154 17.62 -13.97 40.50
C VAL A 154 18.85 -13.10 40.20
N SER A 155 19.87 -13.13 41.07
CA SER A 155 21.16 -12.44 40.82
C SER A 155 21.85 -12.95 39.56
N ARG A 156 21.87 -14.28 39.35
CA ARG A 156 22.44 -14.89 38.13
C ARG A 156 21.67 -14.53 36.85
N LEU A 157 20.35 -14.42 36.90
CA LEU A 157 19.53 -14.01 35.75
C LEU A 157 19.64 -12.51 35.44
N LEU A 158 19.76 -11.68 36.48
CA LEU A 158 20.01 -10.24 36.33
C LEU A 158 21.44 -9.98 35.81
N GLN A 159 22.43 -10.76 36.25
CA GLN A 159 23.80 -10.70 35.72
C GLN A 159 23.89 -11.19 34.28
N SER A 160 23.20 -12.28 33.91
CA SER A 160 23.20 -12.76 32.52
C SER A 160 22.55 -11.78 31.54
N SER A 161 21.53 -11.04 31.98
CA SER A 161 20.89 -10.01 31.17
C SER A 161 21.68 -8.69 31.12
N ALA A 162 22.45 -8.36 32.16
CA ALA A 162 23.42 -7.27 32.14
C ALA A 162 24.60 -7.56 31.20
N GLU A 163 25.16 -8.78 31.24
CA GLU A 163 26.20 -9.23 30.30
C GLU A 163 25.68 -9.42 28.87
N ALA A 164 24.41 -9.81 28.68
CA ALA A 164 23.80 -9.85 27.35
C ALA A 164 23.56 -8.45 26.77
N ARG A 165 23.23 -7.45 27.62
CA ARG A 165 23.10 -6.05 27.20
C ARG A 165 24.44 -5.41 26.84
N SER A 166 25.52 -5.71 27.56
CA SER A 166 26.85 -5.19 27.20
C SER A 166 27.36 -5.77 25.88
N ARG A 167 27.11 -7.07 25.60
CA ARG A 167 27.46 -7.68 24.30
C ARG A 167 26.68 -7.09 23.10
N VAL A 168 25.53 -6.46 23.33
CA VAL A 168 24.77 -5.76 22.27
C VAL A 168 25.24 -4.31 22.09
N SER A 169 25.83 -3.68 23.12
CA SER A 169 26.42 -2.33 23.01
C SER A 169 27.85 -2.33 22.47
N ASP A 170 28.65 -3.36 22.75
CA ASP A 170 30.06 -3.44 22.34
C ASP A 170 30.30 -4.29 21.09
N ALA A 171 29.24 -4.73 20.39
CA ALA A 171 29.44 -5.26 19.04
C ALA A 171 29.96 -4.09 18.19
N PRO A 172 31.23 -4.12 17.70
CA PRO A 172 31.66 -3.11 16.77
C PRO A 172 30.72 -3.21 15.57
N VAL A 173 29.96 -2.15 15.33
CA VAL A 173 29.39 -1.88 14.02
C VAL A 173 30.61 -1.57 13.15
N ASN A 174 31.36 -2.62 12.78
CA ASN A 174 32.25 -2.54 11.67
C ASN A 174 31.35 -2.18 10.50
N PRO A 175 31.46 -0.96 9.93
CA PRO A 175 30.80 -0.71 8.68
C PRO A 175 31.31 -1.81 7.75
N VAL A 176 30.40 -2.68 7.29
CA VAL A 176 30.76 -3.65 6.26
C VAL A 176 31.33 -2.81 5.13
N PRO A 177 32.64 -2.93 4.79
CA PRO A 177 33.12 -2.31 3.59
C PRO A 177 32.38 -3.04 2.48
N VAL A 178 31.38 -2.37 1.92
CA VAL A 178 30.76 -2.79 0.67
C VAL A 178 31.85 -2.55 -0.38
N ALA A 179 32.80 -3.48 -0.43
CA ALA A 179 33.67 -3.63 -1.57
C ALA A 179 32.74 -3.73 -2.77
N GLY A 180 32.91 -2.81 -3.73
CA GLY A 180 32.11 -2.68 -4.93
C GLY A 180 32.20 -3.92 -5.80
N GLY A 181 31.52 -4.99 -5.39
CA GLY A 181 31.11 -6.05 -6.27
C GLY A 181 29.95 -5.54 -7.13
N PRO A 182 29.87 -5.93 -8.41
CA PRO A 182 28.74 -5.57 -9.24
C PRO A 182 27.46 -6.08 -8.57
N MET A 183 26.55 -5.14 -8.29
CA MET A 183 25.23 -5.39 -7.73
C MET A 183 24.50 -6.35 -8.65
N MET A 184 24.34 -7.62 -8.25
CA MET A 184 23.40 -8.52 -8.91
C MET A 184 21.99 -7.99 -8.64
N ILE A 185 21.46 -7.27 -9.62
CA ILE A 185 20.05 -6.96 -9.71
C ILE A 185 19.33 -8.32 -9.78
N PRO A 186 18.43 -8.66 -8.85
CA PRO A 186 17.57 -9.83 -9.04
C PRO A 186 16.80 -9.61 -10.34
N GLU A 187 17.03 -10.51 -11.29
CA GLU A 187 16.45 -10.44 -12.63
C GLU A 187 14.92 -10.31 -12.49
N PRO A 188 14.30 -9.30 -13.14
CA PRO A 188 12.86 -9.10 -13.03
C PRO A 188 12.14 -10.37 -13.48
N PRO A 189 11.03 -10.77 -12.84
CA PRO A 189 10.28 -11.93 -13.29
C PRO A 189 9.92 -11.73 -14.76
N THR A 190 10.44 -12.59 -15.64
CA THR A 190 10.14 -12.56 -17.06
C THR A 190 8.65 -12.84 -17.21
N ILE A 191 7.88 -11.79 -17.48
CA ILE A 191 6.47 -11.90 -17.87
C ILE A 191 6.47 -12.69 -19.17
N PRO A 192 5.83 -13.88 -19.25
CA PRO A 192 5.72 -14.60 -20.50
C PRO A 192 4.97 -13.69 -21.49
N THR A 193 5.68 -13.25 -22.52
CA THR A 193 5.09 -12.53 -23.64
C THR A 193 4.16 -13.50 -24.36
N SER A 194 2.89 -13.45 -24.02
CA SER A 194 1.86 -14.08 -24.83
C SER A 194 1.86 -13.37 -26.19
N LYS A 195 2.33 -14.09 -27.19
CA LYS A 195 2.25 -13.75 -28.60
C LYS A 195 0.81 -13.30 -28.91
N PRO A 196 0.58 -12.15 -29.55
CA PRO A 196 -0.77 -11.78 -29.96
C PRO A 196 -1.27 -12.83 -30.95
N SER A 197 -2.21 -13.66 -30.49
CA SER A 197 -2.96 -14.56 -31.36
C SER A 197 -3.74 -13.68 -32.32
N ALA A 198 -3.36 -13.74 -33.59
CA ALA A 198 -4.04 -13.07 -34.68
C ALA A 198 -5.55 -13.33 -34.60
N VAL A 199 -6.33 -12.25 -34.46
CA VAL A 199 -7.77 -12.27 -34.66
C VAL A 199 -7.99 -12.44 -36.17
N PRO A 200 -8.67 -13.50 -36.66
CA PRO A 200 -9.05 -13.56 -38.05
C PRO A 200 -10.14 -12.52 -38.32
N ALA A 201 -9.80 -11.51 -39.10
CA ALA A 201 -10.77 -10.63 -39.73
C ALA A 201 -11.65 -11.46 -40.68
N LYS A 202 -12.92 -11.65 -40.33
CA LYS A 202 -13.97 -11.98 -41.29
C LYS A 202 -15.01 -10.87 -41.27
N VAL A 203 -14.76 -9.89 -42.12
CA VAL A 203 -15.80 -9.08 -42.76
C VAL A 203 -16.43 -9.95 -43.84
N SER A 204 -17.72 -10.24 -43.72
CA SER A 204 -18.52 -10.78 -44.82
C SER A 204 -19.72 -9.87 -44.99
N HIS A 205 -19.59 -8.93 -45.93
CA HIS A 205 -20.73 -8.33 -46.61
C HIS A 205 -21.29 -9.36 -47.59
N ARG A 206 -22.54 -9.80 -47.37
CA ARG A 206 -23.52 -10.01 -48.44
C ARG A 206 -24.92 -10.11 -47.86
#